data_AF-A0A7R9HCP2-F1
#
_entry.id   AF-A0A7R9HCP2-F1
#
_cell.length_a   1.000
_cell.length_b   1.000
_cell.length_c   1.000
_cell.angle_alpha   90.00
_cell.angle_beta   90.00
_cell.angle_gamma   90.00
#
_symmetry.space_group_name_H-M   'P 1'
#
loop_
_entity.id
_entity.type
_entity.pdbx_description
1 polymer ?
#
loop_
_entity_poly.entity_id
_entity_poly.type
_entity_poly.pdbx_seq_one_letter_code
_entity_poly.pdbx_strand_id
1 'polypeptide(L)'
;MKACNVVGMVVCITLRSIFSEACKFKDFELIPDVIDVGPKAILNVSFPSGVDASFGNMLTPTEVKDQPTVLFPAEPEARYTLILTDPDVPDREQPVDGEWIHW
;
A
#
# COMPACT_ATOMS: atom_id res chain seq x y z
N MET A 1 8.25 18.52 -6.17
CA MET A 1 7.76 17.13 -6.20
C MET A 1 8.16 16.52 -4.87
N LYS A 2 7.31 16.71 -3.85
CA LYS A 2 7.54 16.19 -2.50
C LYS A 2 7.30 14.67 -2.53
N ALA A 3 7.93 13.96 -1.60
CA ALA A 3 7.99 12.51 -1.53
C ALA A 3 6.63 11.85 -1.84
N CYS A 4 6.63 10.93 -2.80
CA CYS A 4 5.49 10.07 -3.07
C CYS A 4 5.48 9.05 -1.93
N ASN A 5 4.61 9.25 -0.94
CA ASN A 5 4.37 8.26 0.09
C ASN A 5 3.66 7.11 -0.61
N VAL A 6 4.42 6.11 -1.09
CA VAL A 6 3.86 4.91 -1.73
C VAL A 6 3.10 4.13 -0.66
N VAL A 7 1.82 4.45 -0.49
CA VAL A 7 0.89 3.64 0.30
C VAL A 7 0.38 2.53 -0.61
N GLY A 8 1.22 1.51 -0.79
CA GLY A 8 0.81 0.30 -1.49
C GLY A 8 -0.02 -0.58 -0.57
N MET A 9 -1.36 -0.47 -0.59
CA MET A 9 -2.18 -1.56 -0.09
C MET A 9 -3.66 -1.51 -0.44
N VAL A 10 -4.13 -2.47 -1.26
CA VAL A 10 -5.39 -3.20 -1.02
C VAL A 10 -5.26 -4.61 -1.60
N VAL A 11 -5.32 -5.64 -0.73
CA VAL A 11 -5.93 -6.93 -1.08
C VAL A 11 -6.74 -7.42 0.12
N CYS A 12 -8.06 -7.44 -0.05
CA CYS A 12 -8.99 -8.15 0.82
C CYS A 12 -8.98 -9.65 0.44
N ILE A 13 -8.82 -10.56 1.42
CA ILE A 13 -9.57 -11.83 1.55
C ILE A 13 -9.16 -12.54 2.87
N THR A 14 -10.14 -13.26 3.43
CA THR A 14 -10.14 -14.14 4.62
C THR A 14 -9.08 -15.24 4.57
N LEU A 15 -8.17 -15.40 5.54
CA LEU A 15 -8.35 -16.18 6.78
C LEU A 15 -7.13 -15.98 7.73
N ARG A 16 -7.43 -15.83 9.03
CA ARG A 16 -6.61 -16.07 10.24
C ARG A 16 -5.18 -15.48 10.35
N SER A 17 -5.14 -14.40 11.16
CA SER A 17 -4.13 -14.06 12.17
C SER A 17 -2.73 -13.64 11.72
N ILE A 18 -2.52 -12.32 11.57
CA ILE A 18 -1.24 -11.67 11.87
C ILE A 18 -1.55 -10.37 12.62
N PHE A 19 -1.25 -10.32 13.92
CA PHE A 19 -1.64 -9.24 14.84
C PHE A 19 -0.57 -8.14 15.01
N SER A 20 0.59 -8.24 14.34
CA SER A 20 1.75 -7.39 14.60
C SER A 20 1.81 -6.11 13.76
N GLU A 21 1.45 -6.16 12.48
CA GLU A 21 1.61 -5.01 11.56
C GLU A 21 0.37 -4.12 11.46
N ALA A 22 -0.77 -4.55 12.01
CA ALA A 22 -2.02 -3.80 11.97
C ALA A 22 -1.95 -2.45 12.72
N CYS A 23 -1.03 -2.28 13.67
CA CYS A 23 -0.81 -1.00 14.33
C CYS A 23 -0.28 0.06 13.36
N LYS A 24 0.57 -0.32 12.39
CA LYS A 24 1.14 0.62 11.42
C LYS A 24 0.08 1.26 10.53
N PHE A 25 -0.98 0.52 10.19
CA PHE A 25 -2.10 1.07 9.43
C PHE A 25 -2.88 2.13 10.20
N LYS A 26 -2.94 2.03 11.52
CA LYS A 26 -3.55 3.05 12.38
C LYS A 26 -2.60 4.22 12.61
N ASP A 27 -1.31 3.94 12.81
CA ASP A 27 -0.29 4.97 13.02
C ASP A 27 -0.17 5.93 11.83
N PHE A 28 -0.36 5.44 10.60
CA PHE A 28 -0.36 6.23 9.37
C PHE A 28 -1.75 6.71 8.93
N GLU A 29 -2.77 6.50 9.76
CA GLU A 29 -4.18 6.90 9.52
C GLU A 29 -4.82 6.24 8.29
N LEU A 30 -4.22 5.17 7.75
CA LEU A 30 -4.81 4.39 6.65
C LEU A 30 -6.14 3.75 7.06
N ILE A 31 -6.30 3.48 8.35
CA ILE A 31 -7.58 3.16 8.98
C ILE A 31 -7.96 4.34 9.87
N PRO A 32 -9.10 5.02 9.64
CA PRO A 32 -10.19 4.66 8.72
C PRO A 32 -10.11 5.30 7.32
N ASP A 33 -9.08 6.09 7.01
CA ASP A 33 -9.16 7.04 5.89
C ASP A 33 -9.21 6.36 4.50
N VAL A 34 -8.51 5.24 4.33
CA VAL A 34 -8.46 4.48 3.06
C VAL A 34 -9.21 3.15 3.18
N ILE A 35 -9.09 2.49 4.32
CA ILE A 35 -9.72 1.19 4.58
C ILE A 35 -10.35 1.13 5.96
N ASP A 36 -11.54 0.54 6.05
CA ASP A 36 -12.27 0.39 7.32
C ASP A 36 -11.63 -0.64 8.26
N VAL A 37 -11.01 -1.67 7.69
CA VAL A 37 -10.47 -2.82 8.42
C VAL A 37 -9.10 -3.16 7.88
N GLY A 38 -8.17 -3.39 8.81
CA GLY A 38 -6.79 -3.75 8.46
C GLY A 38 -6.67 -5.04 7.64
N PRO A 39 -5.59 -5.13 6.85
CA PRO A 39 -5.32 -6.29 5.99
C PRO A 39 -5.13 -7.56 6.82
N LYS A 40 -5.46 -8.70 6.22
CA LYS A 40 -5.27 -10.03 6.83
C LYS A 40 -3.99 -10.73 6.38
N ALA A 41 -3.43 -10.29 5.26
CA ALA A 41 -2.19 -10.77 4.68
C ALA A 41 -1.37 -9.56 4.21
N ILE A 42 -0.05 -9.74 4.17
CA ILE A 42 0.90 -8.71 3.77
C ILE A 42 1.39 -9.03 2.36
N LEU A 43 1.44 -8.00 1.52
CA LEU A 43 2.06 -8.07 0.21
C LEU A 43 3.56 -7.82 0.38
N ASN A 44 4.39 -8.63 -0.28
CA ASN A 44 5.80 -8.34 -0.43
C ASN A 44 6.01 -7.62 -1.75
N VAL A 45 6.40 -6.34 -1.70
CA VAL A 45 6.50 -5.46 -2.86
C VAL A 45 7.96 -5.00 -3.02
N SER A 46 8.59 -5.43 -4.10
CA SER A 46 10.00 -5.12 -4.40
C SER A 46 10.13 -4.38 -5.72
N PHE A 47 10.90 -3.29 -5.73
CA PHE A 47 11.14 -2.49 -6.92
C PHE A 47 12.43 -2.93 -7.65
N PRO A 48 12.50 -2.79 -8.99
CA PRO A 48 13.71 -3.11 -9.75
C PRO A 48 14.96 -2.32 -9.33
N SER A 49 14.78 -1.19 -8.65
CA SER A 49 15.85 -0.38 -8.06
C SER A 49 16.57 -1.07 -6.88
N GLY A 50 16.03 -2.19 -6.38
CA GLY A 50 16.59 -2.95 -5.27
C GLY A 50 16.07 -2.54 -3.90
N VAL A 51 15.06 -1.66 -3.84
CA VAL A 51 14.37 -1.28 -2.59
C VAL A 51 13.04 -2.03 -2.46
N ASP A 52 12.64 -2.27 -1.22
CA ASP A 52 11.36 -2.88 -0.88
C ASP A 52 10.43 -1.85 -0.23
N ALA A 53 9.13 -1.94 -0.50
CA ALA A 53 8.14 -1.17 0.25
C ALA A 53 7.81 -1.92 1.55
N SER A 54 8.04 -1.26 2.68
CA SER A 54 8.00 -1.82 4.02
C SER A 54 7.39 -0.83 5.01
N PHE A 55 6.06 -0.90 5.17
CA PHE A 55 5.28 -0.26 6.24
C PHE A 55 5.70 1.18 6.59
N GLY A 56 5.68 2.07 5.59
CA GLY A 56 5.96 3.50 5.77
C GLY A 56 7.44 3.88 5.74
N ASN A 57 8.31 3.01 5.22
CA ASN A 57 9.66 3.44 4.84
C ASN A 57 9.60 4.52 3.76
N MET A 58 10.52 5.48 3.82
CA MET A 58 10.59 6.56 2.86
C MET A 58 11.32 6.08 1.59
N LEU A 59 10.65 6.21 0.45
CA LEU A 59 11.17 5.90 -0.87
C LEU A 59 11.14 7.16 -1.74
N THR A 60 12.06 7.26 -2.68
CA THR A 60 12.12 8.38 -3.62
C THR A 60 11.39 8.06 -4.93
N PRO A 61 10.84 9.07 -5.64
CA PRO A 61 10.19 8.85 -6.93
C PRO A 61 11.07 8.12 -7.96
N THR A 62 12.39 8.33 -7.91
CA THR A 62 13.34 7.66 -8.81
C THR A 62 13.47 6.16 -8.51
N GLU A 63 13.35 5.75 -7.25
CA GLU A 63 13.42 4.35 -6.83
C GLU A 63 12.15 3.58 -7.17
N VAL A 64 10.99 4.26 -7.18
CA VAL A 64 9.67 3.65 -7.37
C VAL A 64 9.04 3.92 -8.74
N LYS A 65 9.82 4.44 -9.70
CA LYS A 65 9.32 4.83 -11.03
C LYS A 65 8.88 3.64 -11.89
N ASP A 66 9.50 2.47 -11.68
CA ASP A 66 9.31 1.26 -12.49
C ASP A 66 8.37 0.29 -11.76
N GLN A 67 7.69 -0.59 -12.51
CA GLN A 67 6.75 -1.55 -11.92
C GLN A 67 7.45 -2.52 -10.95
N PRO A 68 6.98 -2.67 -9.69
CA PRO A 68 7.49 -3.62 -8.73
C PRO A 68 6.97 -5.03 -9.02
N THR A 69 7.65 -5.99 -8.41
CA THR A 69 7.15 -7.35 -8.25
C THR A 69 6.33 -7.42 -6.97
N VAL A 70 5.13 -7.99 -7.07
CA VAL A 70 4.23 -8.18 -5.93
C VAL A 70 4.04 -9.67 -5.67
N LEU A 71 4.38 -10.11 -4.46
CA LEU A 71 4.22 -11.49 -4.00
C LEU A 71 3.27 -11.53 -2.82
N PHE A 72 2.28 -12.44 -2.88
CA PHE A 72 1.33 -12.65 -1.79
C PHE A 72 0.81 -14.08 -1.78
N PRO A 73 0.31 -14.57 -0.63
CA PRO A 73 -0.37 -15.85 -0.55
C PRO A 73 -1.67 -15.81 -1.39
N ALA A 74 -1.70 -16.55 -2.49
CA ALA A 74 -2.82 -16.60 -3.42
C ALA A 74 -3.39 -18.03 -3.52
N GLU A 75 -4.70 -18.15 -3.67
CA GLU A 75 -5.39 -19.40 -3.92
C GLU A 75 -5.52 -19.66 -5.44
N PRO A 76 -5.27 -20.88 -5.94
CA PRO A 76 -5.18 -21.18 -7.38
C PRO A 76 -6.42 -20.85 -8.24
N GLU A 77 -7.59 -20.67 -7.62
CA GLU A 77 -8.86 -20.40 -8.31
C GLU A 77 -9.51 -19.07 -7.91
N ALA A 78 -8.89 -18.35 -6.97
CA ALA A 78 -9.37 -17.05 -6.55
C ALA A 78 -8.92 -15.96 -7.52
N ARG A 79 -9.72 -14.89 -7.60
CA ARG A 79 -9.37 -13.68 -8.33
C ARG A 79 -9.06 -12.57 -7.34
N TYR A 80 -7.98 -11.85 -7.61
CA TYR A 80 -7.51 -10.76 -6.77
C TYR A 80 -7.42 -9.50 -7.60
N THR A 81 -7.70 -8.37 -6.96
CA THR A 81 -7.50 -7.04 -7.52
C THR A 81 -6.42 -6.37 -6.68
N LEU A 82 -5.41 -5.84 -7.36
CA LEU A 82 -4.36 -5.04 -6.76
C LEU A 82 -4.63 -3.58 -7.12
N ILE A 83 -4.57 -2.69 -6.13
CA ILE A 83 -4.72 -1.24 -6.31
C ILE A 83 -3.52 -0.56 -5.66
N LEU A 84 -2.94 0.41 -6.38
CA LEU A 84 -1.97 1.35 -5.83
C LEU A 84 -2.57 2.75 -5.91
N THR A 85 -2.83 3.37 -4.76
CA THR A 85 -3.49 4.67 -4.66
C THR A 85 -2.74 5.61 -3.72
N ASP A 86 -2.78 6.91 -4.01
CA ASP A 86 -2.25 7.98 -3.15
C ASP A 86 -3.43 8.82 -2.62
N PRO A 87 -3.77 8.72 -1.31
CA PRO A 87 -4.84 9.50 -0.71
C PRO A 87 -4.43 10.96 -0.42
N ASP A 88 -3.14 11.30 -0.48
CA ASP A 88 -2.58 12.56 0.02
C ASP A 88 -2.39 13.61 -1.10
N VAL A 89 -3.16 13.55 -2.19
CA VAL A 89 -2.95 14.43 -3.37
C VAL A 89 -3.83 15.70 -3.30
N PRO A 90 -3.28 16.92 -3.50
CA PRO A 90 -1.87 17.27 -3.75
C PRO A 90 -0.97 17.29 -2.49
N ASP A 91 -1.56 17.41 -1.31
CA ASP A 91 -0.91 17.21 -0.03
C ASP A 91 -1.89 16.66 1.01
N ARG A 92 -1.35 16.06 2.08
CA ARG A 92 -2.12 15.42 3.16
C ARG A 92 -3.03 16.38 3.94
N GLU A 93 -2.70 17.68 4.00
CA GLU A 93 -3.49 18.66 4.75
C GLU A 93 -4.76 19.03 3.99
N GLN A 94 -4.70 19.03 2.64
CA GLN A 94 -5.82 19.32 1.75
C GLN A 94 -5.85 18.35 0.56
N PRO A 95 -6.27 17.08 0.78
CA PRO A 95 -6.26 16.05 -0.25
C PRO A 95 -7.46 16.20 -1.21
N VAL A 96 -7.53 17.32 -1.94
CA VAL A 96 -8.66 17.64 -2.82
C VAL A 96 -8.79 16.70 -4.02
N ASP A 97 -7.69 16.05 -4.40
CA ASP A 97 -7.59 15.13 -5.53
C ASP A 97 -7.26 13.69 -5.10
N GLY A 98 -7.24 13.39 -3.80
CA GLY A 98 -7.16 12.03 -3.28
C GLY A 98 -8.51 11.31 -3.46
N GLU A 99 -8.61 10.04 -3.81
CA GLU A 99 -7.61 8.99 -4.08
C GLU A 99 -7.03 9.07 -5.52
N TRP A 100 -5.71 9.26 -5.65
CA TRP A 100 -5.05 9.20 -6.95
C TRP A 100 -4.59 7.78 -7.29
N ILE A 101 -5.29 7.16 -8.24
CA ILE A 101 -5.01 5.78 -8.65
C ILE A 101 -3.78 5.75 -9.57
N HIS A 102 -2.70 5.16 -9.09
CA HIS A 102 -1.50 4.91 -9.87
C HIS A 102 -1.64 3.67 -10.76
N TRP A 103 -2.16 2.57 -10.21
CA TRP A 103 -2.51 1.32 -10.92
C TRP A 103 -3.80 0.70 -10.41
#